data_AF-A0A7S3WPZ1-F1
#
_entry.id   AF-A0A7S3WPZ1-F1
#
_cell.length_a   1.000
_cell.length_b   1.000
_cell.length_c   1.000
_cell.angle_alpha   90.00
_cell.angle_beta   90.00
_cell.angle_gamma   90.00
#
_symmetry.space_group_name_H-M   'P 1'
#
loop_
_entity.id
_entity.type
_entity.pdbx_description
1 polymer ?
#
loop_
_entity_poly.entity_id
_entity_poly.type
_entity_poly.pdbx_seq_one_letter_code
_entity_poly.pdbx_strand_id
1 'polypeptide(L)'
;QNCSFPIAICNTIMAAGMAHIASLIEGGKSHRDAVAETYKANRDVIFTGNGYSAEWPTEAEKRKLPNLRTTPMAIEQFNSEKTKKVFKELEIFSPEETDARQEVMFENYNTVLEIEAETLVNMI
;
A
#
# COMPACT_ATOMS: atom_id res chain seq x y z
N GLN A 1 13.28 2.97 -11.00
CA GLN A 1 11.84 2.70 -10.82
C GLN A 1 11.06 3.58 -11.81
N ASN A 2 10.03 3.06 -12.49
CA ASN A 2 9.16 3.86 -13.35
C ASN A 2 8.11 4.58 -12.49
N CYS A 3 7.86 5.87 -12.73
CA CYS A 3 6.89 6.68 -11.98
C CYS A 3 5.42 6.27 -12.21
N SER A 4 5.13 5.60 -13.33
CA SER A 4 3.77 5.18 -13.68
C SER A 4 3.16 4.27 -12.63
N PHE A 5 3.95 3.35 -12.07
CA PHE A 5 3.44 2.37 -11.12
C PHE A 5 3.07 3.00 -9.76
N PRO A 6 3.95 3.78 -9.08
CA PRO A 6 3.55 4.54 -7.90
C PRO A 6 2.34 5.46 -8.14
N ILE A 7 2.27 6.13 -9.29
CA ILE A 7 1.14 7.00 -9.63
C ILE A 7 -0.16 6.19 -9.76
N ALA A 8 -0.13 5.03 -10.41
CA ALA A 8 -1.29 4.16 -10.52
C ALA A 8 -1.81 3.74 -9.14
N ILE A 9 -0.92 3.39 -8.21
CA ILE A 9 -1.29 3.05 -6.83
C ILE A 9 -1.88 4.26 -6.09
N CYS A 10 -1.24 5.43 -6.15
CA CYS A 10 -1.76 6.65 -5.52
C CYS A 10 -3.15 7.03 -6.06
N ASN A 11 -3.35 6.94 -7.37
CA ASN A 11 -4.64 7.23 -8.01
C ASN A 11 -5.70 6.20 -7.59
N THR A 12 -5.33 4.92 -7.47
CA THR A 12 -6.22 3.86 -6.97
C THR A 12 -6.69 4.17 -5.54
N ILE A 13 -5.75 4.54 -4.65
CA ILE A 13 -6.06 4.90 -3.26
C ILE A 13 -7.03 6.08 -3.20
N MET A 14 -6.77 7.12 -4.01
CA MET A 14 -7.65 8.29 -4.09
C MET A 14 -9.04 7.92 -4.61
N ALA A 15 -9.12 7.14 -5.69
CA ALA A 15 -10.39 6.69 -6.27
C ALA A 15 -11.20 5.86 -5.27
N ALA A 16 -10.57 4.91 -4.56
CA ALA A 16 -11.23 4.11 -3.53
C ALA A 16 -11.75 4.98 -2.38
N GLY A 17 -10.97 5.96 -1.93
CA GLY A 17 -11.38 6.90 -0.89
C GLY A 17 -12.58 7.76 -1.31
N MET A 18 -12.57 8.27 -2.55
CA MET A 18 -13.67 9.05 -3.10
C MET A 18 -14.94 8.22 -3.30
N ALA A 19 -14.81 6.98 -3.78
CA ALA A 19 -15.94 6.05 -3.91
C ALA A 19 -16.59 5.75 -2.55
N HIS A 20 -15.77 5.55 -1.50
CA HIS A 20 -16.27 5.37 -0.14
C HIS A 20 -17.07 6.59 0.34
N ILE A 21 -16.54 7.81 0.18
CA ILE A 21 -17.24 9.04 0.55
C ILE A 21 -18.54 9.20 -0.26
N ALA A 22 -18.52 8.90 -1.57
CA ALA A 22 -19.70 8.95 -2.42
C ALA A 22 -20.80 8.01 -1.91
N SER A 23 -20.47 6.76 -1.57
CA SER A 23 -21.44 5.80 -1.01
C SER A 23 -22.08 6.28 0.30
N LEU A 24 -21.36 7.01 1.15
CA LEU A 24 -21.91 7.60 2.37
C LEU A 24 -22.92 8.70 2.07
N ILE A 25 -22.65 9.51 1.03
CA ILE A 25 -23.53 10.59 0.59
C ILE A 25 -24.79 10.02 -0.06
N GLU A 26 -24.65 9.02 -0.93
CA GLU A 26 -25.78 8.29 -1.53
C GLU A 26 -26.64 7.58 -0.48
N GLY A 27 -26.03 7.13 0.61
CA GLY A 27 -26.70 6.60 1.80
C GLY A 27 -27.45 7.65 2.64
N GLY A 28 -27.49 8.92 2.21
CA GLY A 28 -28.26 9.99 2.83
C GLY A 28 -27.50 10.88 3.81
N LYS A 29 -26.18 10.71 3.95
CA LYS A 29 -25.37 11.63 4.79
C LYS A 29 -25.11 12.95 4.07
N SER A 30 -24.98 14.02 4.83
CA SER A 30 -24.51 15.30 4.29
C SER A 30 -23.04 15.18 3.85
N HIS A 31 -22.62 15.98 2.87
CA HIS A 31 -21.23 16.07 2.42
C HIS A 31 -20.25 16.28 3.59
N ARG A 32 -20.62 17.15 4.53
CA ARG A 32 -19.80 17.46 5.70
C ARG A 32 -19.65 16.27 6.63
N ASP A 33 -20.73 15.54 6.88
CA ASP A 33 -20.72 14.43 7.82
C ASP A 33 -20.01 13.21 7.25
N ALA A 34 -20.17 12.93 5.95
CA ALA A 34 -19.42 11.88 5.25
C ALA A 34 -17.89 12.10 5.37
N VAL A 35 -17.42 13.31 5.05
CA VAL A 35 -15.99 13.66 5.17
C VAL A 35 -15.51 13.62 6.63
N ALA A 36 -16.29 14.16 7.56
CA ALA A 36 -15.92 14.16 8.98
C ALA A 36 -15.82 12.75 9.56
N GLU A 37 -16.70 11.84 9.14
CA GLU A 37 -16.66 10.43 9.54
C GLU A 37 -15.43 9.72 8.97
N THR A 38 -15.18 9.84 7.67
CA THR A 38 -14.00 9.23 7.04
C THR A 38 -12.71 9.77 7.67
N TYR A 39 -12.63 11.07 7.96
CA TYR A 39 -11.48 11.67 8.64
C TYR A 39 -11.31 11.09 10.05
N LYS A 40 -12.37 11.02 10.85
CA LYS A 40 -12.31 10.48 12.22
C LYS A 40 -11.86 9.02 12.23
N ALA A 41 -12.33 8.21 11.27
CA ALA A 41 -11.98 6.80 11.17
C ALA A 41 -10.51 6.56 10.78
N ASN A 42 -9.90 7.49 10.04
CA ASN A 42 -8.55 7.31 9.49
C ASN A 42 -7.51 8.26 10.10
N ARG A 43 -7.87 9.05 11.11
CA ARG A 43 -7.00 10.11 11.66
C ARG A 43 -5.64 9.60 12.16
N ASP A 44 -5.58 8.36 12.63
CA ASP A 44 -4.38 7.79 13.24
C ASP A 44 -3.18 7.66 12.28
N VAL A 45 -3.44 7.70 10.96
CA VAL A 45 -2.39 7.70 9.92
C VAL A 45 -1.65 9.04 9.83
N ILE A 46 -2.23 10.13 10.35
CA ILE A 46 -1.62 11.46 10.30
C ILE A 46 -0.59 11.57 11.43
N PHE A 47 0.67 11.73 11.05
CA PHE A 47 1.79 11.94 11.96
C PHE A 47 2.55 13.20 11.59
N THR A 48 2.75 14.08 12.58
CA THR A 48 3.42 15.38 12.43
C THR A 48 4.69 15.48 13.28
N GLY A 49 5.20 14.35 13.78
CA GLY A 49 6.42 14.26 14.57
C GLY A 49 7.66 13.90 13.74
N ASN A 50 8.72 13.43 14.42
CA ASN A 50 9.96 13.00 13.75
C ASN A 50 9.87 11.54 13.28
N GLY A 51 9.68 11.35 11.97
CA GLY A 51 9.56 10.02 11.34
C GLY A 51 10.86 9.19 11.30
N TYR A 52 12.02 9.78 11.58
CA TYR A 52 13.32 9.07 11.63
C TYR A 52 13.72 8.63 13.03
N SER A 53 12.98 9.06 14.06
CA SER A 53 13.26 8.69 15.43
C SER A 53 13.02 7.19 15.67
N ALA A 54 13.80 6.59 16.57
CA ALA A 54 13.58 5.20 17.00
C ALA A 54 12.25 5.03 17.77
N GLU A 55 11.65 6.14 18.22
CA GLU A 55 10.35 6.19 18.90
C GLU A 55 9.17 5.99 17.92
N TRP A 56 9.34 6.40 16.65
CA TRP A 56 8.27 6.32 15.66
C TRP A 56 7.78 4.90 15.38
N PRO A 57 8.64 3.87 15.15
CA PRO A 57 8.20 2.49 15.02
C PRO A 57 7.35 1.99 16.19
N THR A 58 7.72 2.34 17.43
CA THR A 58 6.96 1.97 18.63
C THR A 58 5.61 2.69 18.71
N GLU A 59 5.55 3.95 18.28
CA GLU A 59 4.30 4.70 18.20
C GLU A 59 3.39 4.18 17.07
N ALA A 60 3.96 3.87 15.91
CA ALA A 60 3.26 3.29 14.77
C ALA A 60 2.60 1.95 15.14
N GLU A 61 3.30 1.10 15.89
CA GLU A 61 2.74 -0.15 16.41
C GLU A 61 1.55 0.09 17.36
N LYS A 62 1.65 1.07 18.28
CA LYS A 62 0.53 1.47 19.14
C LYS A 62 -0.68 1.96 18.35
N ARG A 63 -0.44 2.64 17.22
CA ARG A 63 -1.45 3.10 16.26
C ARG A 63 -1.91 2.00 15.29
N LYS A 64 -1.38 0.78 15.41
CA LYS A 64 -1.66 -0.37 14.52
C LYS A 64 -1.30 -0.11 13.05
N LEU A 65 -0.32 0.77 12.81
CA LEU A 65 0.20 1.04 11.48
C LEU A 65 1.22 -0.06 11.12
N PRO A 66 1.09 -0.70 9.94
CA PRO A 66 1.99 -1.77 9.53
C PRO A 66 3.41 -1.24 9.31
N ASN A 67 4.41 -1.99 9.80
CA ASN A 67 5.83 -1.71 9.59
C ASN A 67 6.53 -2.92 8.95
N LEU A 68 6.47 -3.00 7.62
CA LEU A 68 7.01 -4.11 6.82
C LEU A 68 8.46 -3.81 6.47
N ARG A 69 9.39 -4.36 7.25
CA ARG A 69 10.81 -3.97 7.22
C ARG A 69 11.62 -4.59 6.07
N THR A 70 11.09 -5.62 5.43
CA THR A 70 11.77 -6.31 4.34
C THR A 70 10.93 -6.25 3.06
N THR A 71 11.62 -6.22 1.92
CA THR A 71 10.96 -6.19 0.61
C THR A 71 9.99 -7.37 0.43
N PRO A 72 10.34 -8.61 0.80
CA PRO A 72 9.39 -9.73 0.69
C PRO A 72 8.11 -9.54 1.50
N MET A 73 8.21 -9.04 2.74
CA MET A 73 7.04 -8.76 3.59
C MET A 73 6.16 -7.66 2.99
N ALA A 74 6.75 -6.66 2.32
CA ALA A 74 6.01 -5.60 1.65
C ALA A 74 5.32 -6.10 0.37
N ILE A 75 6.02 -6.91 -0.44
CA ILE A 75 5.49 -7.51 -1.67
C ILE A 75 4.31 -8.43 -1.35
N GLU A 76 4.36 -9.18 -0.24
CA GLU A 76 3.28 -10.07 0.20
C GLU A 76 1.93 -9.33 0.35
N GLN A 77 1.93 -8.06 0.74
CA GLN A 77 0.67 -7.30 0.90
C GLN A 77 0.01 -6.91 -0.44
N PHE A 78 0.76 -6.96 -1.54
CA PHE A 78 0.25 -6.55 -2.85
C PHE A 78 -0.91 -7.41 -3.33
N ASN A 79 -0.87 -8.72 -3.06
CA ASN A 79 -1.93 -9.66 -3.44
C ASN A 79 -2.90 -9.98 -2.30
N SER A 80 -2.88 -9.23 -1.19
CA SER A 80 -3.83 -9.44 -0.10
C SER A 80 -5.28 -9.31 -0.58
N GLU A 81 -6.20 -10.03 0.05
CA GLU A 81 -7.63 -10.00 -0.30
C GLU A 81 -8.21 -8.58 -0.29
N LYS A 82 -7.74 -7.73 0.64
CA LYS A 82 -8.13 -6.32 0.71
C LYS A 82 -7.69 -5.56 -0.55
N THR A 83 -6.45 -5.76 -0.98
CA THR A 83 -5.89 -5.11 -2.16
C THR A 83 -6.55 -5.61 -3.44
N LYS A 84 -6.70 -6.93 -3.60
CA LYS A 84 -7.42 -7.55 -4.73
C LYS A 84 -8.85 -7.04 -4.85
N LYS A 85 -9.56 -6.89 -3.73
CA LYS A 85 -10.92 -6.35 -3.70
C LYS A 85 -10.96 -4.93 -4.25
N VAL A 86 -10.09 -4.04 -3.79
CA VAL A 86 -10.05 -2.63 -4.26
C VAL A 86 -9.71 -2.56 -5.75
N PHE A 87 -8.72 -3.32 -6.21
CA PHE A 87 -8.37 -3.34 -7.64
C PHE A 87 -9.50 -3.86 -8.51
N LYS A 88 -10.20 -4.90 -8.05
CA LYS A 88 -11.34 -5.48 -8.78
C LYS A 88 -12.55 -4.54 -8.81
N GLU A 89 -12.89 -3.91 -7.68
CA GLU A 89 -14.00 -2.97 -7.58
C GLU A 89 -13.81 -1.73 -8.47
N LEU A 90 -12.56 -1.31 -8.66
CA LEU A 90 -12.20 -0.19 -9.53
C LEU A 90 -11.85 -0.61 -10.97
N GLU A 91 -11.98 -1.90 -11.30
CA GLU A 91 -11.66 -2.46 -12.62
C GLU A 91 -10.23 -2.16 -13.12
N ILE A 92 -9.27 -2.09 -12.19
CA ILE A 92 -7.86 -1.76 -12.49
C ILE A 92 -7.05 -3.03 -12.79
N PHE A 93 -7.18 -4.04 -11.93
CA PHE A 93 -6.57 -5.36 -12.11
C PHE A 93 -7.57 -6.45 -11.73
N SER A 94 -7.49 -7.57 -12.45
CA SER A 94 -8.10 -8.81 -12.01
C SER A 94 -7.33 -9.41 -10.82
N PRO A 95 -7.93 -10.33 -10.04
CA PRO A 95 -7.22 -11.07 -9.01
C PRO A 95 -5.97 -11.79 -9.55
N GLU A 96 -6.08 -12.39 -10.72
CA GLU A 96 -5.00 -13.12 -11.39
C GLU A 96 -3.89 -12.18 -11.85
N GLU A 97 -4.23 -10.99 -12.37
CA GLU A 97 -3.23 -9.97 -12.73
C GLU A 97 -2.50 -9.43 -11.49
N THR A 98 -3.19 -9.33 -10.36
CA THR A 98 -2.58 -8.90 -9.09
C THR A 98 -1.59 -9.95 -8.58
N ASP A 99 -1.93 -11.24 -8.67
CA ASP A 99 -1.04 -12.35 -8.32
C ASP A 99 0.18 -12.40 -9.24
N ALA A 100 -0.02 -12.33 -10.56
CA ALA A 100 1.07 -12.33 -11.53
C ALA A 100 2.04 -11.16 -11.32
N ARG A 101 1.53 -9.97 -10.98
CA ARG A 101 2.39 -8.82 -10.66
C ARG A 101 3.21 -9.04 -9.40
N GLN A 102 2.65 -9.68 -8.37
CA GLN A 102 3.38 -10.00 -7.17
C GLN A 102 4.53 -10.98 -7.46
N GLU A 103 4.25 -12.02 -8.25
CA GLU A 103 5.25 -12.99 -8.68
C GLU A 103 6.42 -12.30 -9.40
N VAL A 104 6.13 -11.41 -10.35
CA VAL A 104 7.15 -10.62 -11.05
C VAL A 104 7.96 -9.72 -10.08
N MET A 105 7.34 -9.18 -9.03
CA MET A 105 8.09 -8.40 -8.02
C MET A 105 9.05 -9.29 -7.21
N PHE A 106 8.64 -10.49 -6.83
CA PHE A 106 9.51 -11.45 -6.15
C PHE A 106 10.65 -11.93 -7.04
N GLU A 107 10.37 -12.25 -8.31
CA GLU A 107 11.37 -12.63 -9.29
C GLU A 107 12.43 -11.55 -9.44
N ASN A 108 12.02 -10.30 -9.68
CA ASN A 108 12.94 -9.17 -9.76
C ASN A 108 13.80 -9.00 -8.49
N TYR A 109 13.19 -9.15 -7.31
CA TYR A 109 13.93 -9.06 -6.04
C TYR A 109 14.98 -10.17 -5.92
N ASN A 110 14.61 -11.41 -6.23
CA ASN A 110 15.51 -12.56 -6.17
C ASN A 110 16.66 -12.45 -7.18
N THR A 111 16.36 -12.09 -8.43
CA THR A 111 17.37 -11.92 -9.48
C THR A 111 18.40 -10.85 -9.12
N VAL A 112 17.96 -9.71 -8.59
CA VAL A 112 18.89 -8.65 -8.16
C VAL A 112 19.78 -9.14 -7.02
N LEU A 113 19.20 -9.81 -6.02
CA LEU A 113 19.94 -10.33 -4.88
C LEU A 113 20.97 -11.40 -5.29
N GLU A 114 20.60 -12.27 -6.23
CA GLU A 114 21.48 -13.30 -6.79
C GLU A 114 22.68 -12.66 -7.52
N ILE A 115 22.42 -11.67 -8.40
CA ILE A 115 23.49 -10.95 -9.10
C ILE A 115 24.43 -10.25 -8.11
N GLU A 116 23.89 -9.61 -7.07
CA GLU A 116 24.69 -8.95 -6.03
C GLU A 116 25.59 -9.95 -5.29
N ALA A 117 25.04 -11.13 -4.93
CA ALA A 117 25.79 -12.19 -4.25
C ALA A 117 26.87 -12.80 -5.15
N GLU A 118 26.54 -13.14 -6.39
CA GLU A 118 27.51 -13.68 -7.35
C GLU A 118 28.63 -12.69 -7.65
N THR A 119 28.29 -11.40 -7.78
CA THR A 119 29.25 -10.33 -8.03
C THR A 119 30.22 -10.20 -6.85
N LEU A 120 29.72 -10.30 -5.60
CA LEU A 120 30.57 -10.33 -4.41
C LEU A 120 31.50 -11.55 -4.39
N VAL A 121 30.99 -12.74 -4.71
CA VAL A 121 31.79 -13.98 -4.77
C VAL A 121 32.89 -13.87 -5.82
N ASN A 122 32.62 -13.29 -6.99
CA ASN A 122 33.62 -13.09 -8.05
C ASN A 122 34.71 -12.07 -7.70
N MET A 123 34.45 -11.15 -6.77
CA MET A 123 35.42 -10.13 -6.34
C MET A 123 36.41 -10.63 -5.27
N ILE A 124 36.13 -11.77 -4.64
CA ILE A 124 36.96 -12.40 -3.60
C ILE A 124 37.88 -13.44 -4.25
#